data_AF-A0A9J6E2H0-F1
#
_entry.id   AF-A0A9J6E2H0-F1
#
_cell.length_a   1.000
_cell.length_b   1.000
_cell.length_c   1.000
_cell.angle_alpha   90.00
_cell.angle_beta   90.00
_cell.angle_gamma   90.00
#
_symmetry.space_group_name_H-M   'P 1'
#
loop_
_entity.id
_entity.type
_entity.pdbx_description
1 polymer ?
#
loop_
_entity_poly.entity_id
_entity_poly.type
_entity_poly.pdbx_seq_one_letter_code
_entity_poly.pdbx_strand_id
1 'polypeptide(L)'
;MCLEKDTLGHFLREGSASTEVLRSEAEQVKNLELKDLLPYGFGIHHAGMSRVDRTLVEDLFADRHIQVLVSTATLAWGVNLPAHTVVIKGTQIYNPGEGTLG
;
A
#
# COMPACT_ATOMS: atom_id res chain seq x y z
N MET A 1 17.60 -0.69 8.09
CA MET A 1 16.19 -0.54 7.64
C MET A 1 15.37 -1.71 8.19
N CYS A 2 14.05 -1.64 8.37
CA CYS A 2 13.28 -2.60 9.19
C CYS A 2 13.53 -4.10 8.95
N LEU A 3 13.92 -4.50 7.73
CA LEU A 3 14.40 -5.85 7.38
C LEU A 3 15.67 -6.25 8.16
N GLU A 4 16.64 -5.36 8.26
CA GLU A 4 17.90 -5.58 8.99
C GLU A 4 17.73 -5.57 10.51
N LYS A 5 16.61 -5.02 11.00
CA LYS A 5 16.31 -4.93 12.44
C LYS A 5 15.28 -5.96 12.90
N ASP A 6 14.81 -6.83 12.00
CA ASP A 6 13.77 -7.84 12.26
C ASP A 6 12.47 -7.27 12.88
N THR A 7 12.12 -6.03 12.53
CA THR A 7 10.96 -5.32 13.11
C THR A 7 9.68 -5.45 12.27
N LEU A 8 9.71 -6.24 11.19
CA LEU A 8 8.56 -6.42 10.30
C LEU A 8 7.38 -7.11 10.98
N GLY A 9 7.66 -8.01 11.95
CA GLY A 9 6.65 -8.69 12.75
C GLY A 9 5.77 -7.75 13.59
N HIS A 10 6.15 -6.47 13.75
CA HIS A 10 5.31 -5.47 14.41
C HIS A 10 4.09 -5.06 13.57
N PHE A 11 4.19 -5.14 12.25
CA PHE A 11 3.08 -4.85 11.36
C PHE A 11 2.22 -6.09 11.20
N LEU A 12 2.82 -7.22 10.85
CA LEU A 12 2.11 -8.45 10.56
C LEU A 12 2.60 -9.60 11.44
N ARG A 13 1.72 -10.12 12.28
CA ARG A 13 2.03 -11.27 13.13
C ARG A 13 2.16 -12.54 12.28
N GLU A 14 3.30 -13.22 12.37
CA GLU A 14 3.51 -14.50 11.68
C GLU A 14 2.46 -15.55 12.08
N GLY A 15 2.00 -16.32 11.09
CA GLY A 15 0.99 -17.35 11.28
C GLY A 15 -0.43 -16.83 11.50
N SER A 16 -0.68 -15.53 11.33
CA SER A 16 -2.04 -14.98 11.35
C SER A 16 -2.80 -15.35 10.07
N ALA A 17 -4.14 -15.36 10.14
CA ALA A 17 -4.98 -15.53 8.95
C ALA A 17 -4.68 -14.46 7.88
N SER A 18 -4.43 -13.22 8.28
CA SER A 18 -4.02 -12.15 7.37
C SER A 18 -2.73 -12.48 6.62
N THR A 19 -1.75 -13.12 7.28
CA THR A 19 -0.50 -13.51 6.62
C THR A 19 -0.72 -14.54 5.53
N GLU A 20 -1.60 -15.50 5.75
CA GLU A 20 -1.92 -16.54 4.75
C GLU A 20 -2.70 -15.94 3.57
N VAL A 21 -3.70 -15.10 3.85
CA VAL A 21 -4.45 -14.36 2.82
C VAL A 21 -3.50 -13.54 1.96
N LEU A 22 -2.67 -12.69 2.56
CA LEU A 22 -1.74 -11.82 1.83
C LEU A 22 -0.74 -12.61 0.99
N ARG A 23 -0.22 -13.74 1.49
CA ARG A 23 0.67 -14.61 0.70
C ARG A 23 -0.03 -15.25 -0.48
N SER A 24 -1.29 -15.67 -0.31
CA SER A 24 -2.07 -16.27 -1.39
C SER A 24 -2.41 -15.24 -2.48
N GLU A 25 -2.83 -14.04 -2.09
CA GLU A 25 -3.13 -12.95 -3.03
C GLU A 25 -1.88 -12.43 -3.74
N ALA A 26 -0.72 -12.42 -3.06
CA ALA A 26 0.56 -12.04 -3.67
C ALA A 26 0.96 -12.91 -4.87
N GLU A 27 0.52 -14.17 -4.94
CA GLU A 27 0.78 -15.02 -6.10
C GLU A 27 -0.11 -14.69 -7.31
N GLN A 28 -1.22 -13.98 -7.10
CA GLN A 28 -2.20 -13.65 -8.13
C GLN A 28 -2.02 -12.25 -8.73
N VAL A 29 -1.33 -11.35 -8.02
CA VAL A 29 -1.07 -9.99 -8.50
C VAL A 29 -0.08 -9.97 -9.66
N LYS A 30 -0.32 -9.05 -10.60
CA LYS A 30 0.56 -8.87 -11.77
C LYS A 30 1.68 -7.88 -11.52
N ASN A 31 1.45 -6.93 -10.61
CA ASN A 31 2.44 -5.94 -10.24
C ASN A 31 3.52 -6.58 -9.35
N LEU A 32 4.77 -6.57 -9.83
CA LEU A 32 5.91 -7.19 -9.15
C LEU A 32 6.23 -6.50 -7.81
N GLU A 33 6.13 -5.18 -7.75
CA GLU A 33 6.37 -4.42 -6.51
C GLU A 33 5.30 -4.78 -5.46
N LEU A 34 4.04 -4.91 -5.88
CA LEU A 34 2.97 -5.33 -4.98
C LEU A 34 3.16 -6.77 -4.51
N LYS A 35 3.59 -7.67 -5.40
CA LYS A 35 3.91 -9.07 -5.06
C LYS A 35 4.97 -9.16 -3.96
N ASP A 36 6.00 -8.32 -4.04
CA ASP A 36 7.08 -8.30 -3.05
C ASP A 36 6.64 -7.71 -1.70
N LEU A 37 5.67 -6.77 -1.71
CA LEU A 37 5.25 -6.03 -0.51
C LEU A 37 4.13 -6.71 0.28
N LEU A 38 3.16 -7.33 -0.40
CA LEU A 38 1.97 -7.93 0.22
C LEU A 38 2.29 -8.92 1.35
N PRO A 39 3.26 -9.85 1.22
CA PRO A 39 3.58 -10.82 2.27
C PRO A 39 3.99 -10.19 3.61
N TYR A 40 4.39 -8.92 3.59
CA TYR A 40 4.82 -8.16 4.76
C TYR A 40 3.71 -7.26 5.33
N GLY A 41 2.51 -7.25 4.74
CA GLY A 41 1.39 -6.40 5.15
C GLY A 41 1.47 -4.97 4.60
N PHE A 42 2.26 -4.75 3.54
CA PHE A 42 2.39 -3.46 2.87
C PHE A 42 1.68 -3.48 1.51
N GLY A 43 1.01 -2.39 1.17
CA GLY A 43 0.36 -2.18 -0.13
C GLY A 43 0.80 -0.88 -0.78
N ILE A 44 0.71 -0.84 -2.11
CA ILE A 44 0.85 0.37 -2.92
C ILE A 44 -0.42 0.60 -3.73
N HIS A 45 -0.79 1.86 -3.93
CA HIS A 45 -1.94 2.23 -4.76
C HIS A 45 -1.68 3.52 -5.54
N HIS A 46 -1.67 3.43 -6.87
CA HIS A 46 -1.54 4.59 -7.75
C HIS A 46 -2.17 4.32 -9.12
N ALA A 47 -2.44 5.38 -9.88
CA ALA A 47 -3.14 5.29 -11.18
C ALA A 47 -2.40 4.47 -12.26
N GLY A 48 -1.10 4.21 -12.08
CA GLY A 48 -0.28 3.39 -12.99
C GLY A 48 -0.48 1.89 -12.83
N MET A 49 -1.17 1.44 -11.77
CA MET A 49 -1.47 0.03 -11.55
C MET A 49 -2.67 -0.43 -12.37
N SER A 50 -2.73 -1.74 -12.62
CA SER A 50 -3.92 -2.34 -13.24
C SER A 50 -5.15 -2.11 -12.37
N ARG A 51 -6.34 -2.01 -12.97
CA ARG A 51 -7.58 -1.83 -12.21
C ARG A 51 -7.82 -3.01 -11.24
N VAL A 52 -7.46 -4.22 -11.66
CA VAL A 52 -7.61 -5.43 -10.85
C VAL A 52 -6.74 -5.35 -9.59
N ASP A 53 -5.46 -5.02 -9.73
CA ASP A 53 -4.56 -4.90 -8.57
C ASP A 53 -5.01 -3.76 -7.62
N ARG A 54 -5.53 -2.65 -8.16
CA ARG A 54 -6.05 -1.54 -7.34
C ARG A 54 -7.25 -1.96 -6.50
N THR A 55 -8.24 -2.62 -7.11
CA THR A 55 -9.42 -3.10 -6.39
C THR A 55 -9.03 -4.13 -5.33
N LEU A 56 -8.12 -5.05 -5.64
CA LEU A 56 -7.60 -6.01 -4.66
C LEU A 56 -6.94 -5.31 -3.46
N VAL A 57 -6.12 -4.28 -3.70
CA VAL A 57 -5.49 -3.51 -2.60
C VAL A 57 -6.52 -2.75 -1.76
N GLU A 58 -7.55 -2.19 -2.40
CA GLU A 58 -8.67 -1.53 -1.70
C GLU A 58 -9.39 -2.52 -0.78
N ASP A 59 -9.74 -3.71 -1.28
CA ASP A 59 -10.42 -4.76 -0.52
C ASP A 59 -9.56 -5.26 0.64
N LEU A 60 -8.28 -5.60 0.39
CA LEU A 60 -7.35 -6.09 1.41
C LEU A 60 -7.07 -5.06 2.51
N PHE A 61 -7.11 -3.76 2.19
CA PHE A 61 -6.94 -2.70 3.19
C PHE A 61 -8.24 -2.49 3.99
N ALA A 62 -9.40 -2.51 3.33
CA ALA A 62 -10.70 -2.41 4.00
C ALA A 62 -10.93 -3.54 4.99
N ASP A 63 -10.49 -4.76 4.64
CA ASP A 63 -10.55 -5.96 5.49
C ASP A 63 -9.45 -6.01 6.56
N ARG A 64 -8.59 -4.98 6.62
CA ARG A 64 -7.49 -4.83 7.59
C ARG A 64 -6.43 -5.93 7.50
N HIS A 65 -6.26 -6.52 6.31
CA HIS A 65 -5.12 -7.39 6.04
C HIS A 65 -3.86 -6.57 5.78
N ILE A 66 -3.94 -5.53 4.93
CA ILE A 66 -2.85 -4.57 4.73
C ILE A 66 -2.80 -3.60 5.92
N GLN A 67 -1.62 -3.46 6.52
CA GLN A 67 -1.39 -2.62 7.71
C GLN A 67 -0.87 -1.24 7.33
N VAL A 68 -0.12 -1.15 6.23
CA VAL A 68 0.44 0.08 5.72
C VAL A 68 0.16 0.18 4.22
N LEU A 69 -0.60 1.19 3.83
CA LEU A 69 -0.88 1.50 2.43
C LEU A 69 -0.18 2.81 2.05
N VAL A 70 0.63 2.76 1.00
CA VAL A 70 1.26 3.95 0.41
C VAL A 70 0.53 4.31 -0.88
N SER A 71 0.12 5.57 -1.00
CA SER A 71 -0.61 6.03 -2.18
C SER A 71 -0.29 7.48 -2.57
N THR A 72 -0.62 7.83 -3.81
CA THR A 72 -0.60 9.20 -4.32
C THR A 72 -1.87 9.95 -3.95
N ALA A 73 -1.83 11.29 -3.97
CA ALA A 73 -2.95 12.16 -3.56
C ALA A 73 -4.29 11.84 -4.26
N THR A 74 -4.26 11.25 -5.45
CA THR A 74 -5.45 10.85 -6.22
C THR A 74 -6.34 9.84 -5.52
N LEU A 75 -5.83 9.01 -4.61
CA LEU A 75 -6.65 8.03 -3.89
C LEU A 75 -7.73 8.70 -3.02
N ALA A 76 -7.38 9.79 -2.35
CA ALA A 76 -8.29 10.52 -1.45
C ALA A 76 -9.53 11.10 -2.16
N TRP A 77 -9.45 11.28 -3.48
CA TRP A 77 -10.55 11.81 -4.29
C TRP A 77 -11.43 10.73 -4.92
N GLY A 78 -10.88 9.53 -5.13
CA GLY A 78 -11.52 8.49 -5.95
C GLY A 78 -12.15 7.35 -5.16
N VAL A 79 -11.74 7.12 -3.90
CA VAL A 79 -12.14 5.95 -3.12
C VAL A 79 -12.33 6.33 -1.64
N ASN A 80 -13.42 5.86 -1.03
CA ASN A 80 -13.67 6.02 0.40
C ASN A 80 -12.99 4.91 1.20
N LEU A 81 -11.68 5.05 1.45
CA LEU A 81 -10.86 4.07 2.16
C LEU A 81 -10.30 4.69 3.46
N PRO A 82 -11.08 4.69 4.55
CA PRO A 82 -10.67 5.32 5.80
C PRO A 82 -9.50 4.58 6.44
N ALA A 83 -8.48 5.31 6.86
CA ALA A 83 -7.36 4.80 7.65
C ALA A 83 -7.39 5.42 9.05
N HIS A 84 -7.02 4.63 10.07
CA HIS A 84 -6.94 5.13 11.45
C HIS A 84 -5.89 6.24 11.60
N THR A 85 -4.76 6.09 10.90
CA THR A 85 -3.64 7.04 10.93
C THR A 85 -3.22 7.34 9.50
N VAL A 86 -3.09 8.62 9.15
CA VAL A 86 -2.61 9.08 7.85
C VAL A 86 -1.32 9.87 8.05
N VAL A 87 -0.28 9.51 7.29
CA VAL A 87 1.00 10.22 7.27
C VAL A 87 1.20 10.84 5.88
N ILE A 88 1.34 12.17 5.83
CA ILE A 88 1.64 12.89 4.59
C ILE A 88 3.16 13.03 4.47
N LYS A 89 3.76 12.23 3.58
CA LYS A 89 5.21 12.27 3.33
C LYS A 89 5.54 13.31 2.26
N GLY A 90 6.06 14.45 2.72
CA GLY A 90 6.36 15.59 1.86
C GLY A 90 5.10 16.40 1.55
N THR A 91 5.24 17.72 1.54
CA THR A 91 4.14 18.66 1.26
C THR A 91 4.40 19.47 0.01
N GLN A 92 5.47 19.15 -0.72
CA GLN A 92 5.86 19.85 -1.93
C GLN A 92 5.34 19.12 -3.16
N ILE A 93 4.75 19.87 -4.09
CA ILE A 93 4.24 19.34 -5.36
C ILE A 93 4.95 20.06 -6.50
N TYR A 94 5.40 19.30 -7.49
CA TYR A 94 5.99 19.88 -8.69
C TYR A 94 4.92 20.61 -9.52
N ASN A 95 5.17 21.88 -9.83
CA ASN A 95 4.34 22.68 -10.71
C ASN A 95 4.97 22.73 -12.11
N PRO A 96 4.40 22.03 -13.11
CA PRO A 96 4.95 22.03 -14.47
C PRO A 96 4.95 23.42 -15.13
N GLY A 97 4.02 24.30 -14.74
CA GLY A 97 3.89 25.64 -15.32
C GLY A 97 5.01 26.60 -14.91
N GLU A 98 5.61 26.37 -13.74
CA GLU A 98 6.67 27.24 -13.19
C GLU A 98 8.04 26.55 -13.11
N GLY A 99 8.09 25.23 -13.32
CA GLY A 99 9.33 24.46 -13.23
C GLY A 99 9.89 24.34 -11.81
N THR A 100 9.06 24.59 -10.79
CA THR A 100 9.45 24.67 -9.38
C THR A 100 8.65 23.70 -8.52
N LEU A 101 9.16 23.43 -7.31
CA LEU A 101 8.42 22.77 -6.24
C LEU A 101 7.70 23.85 -5.44
N GLY A 102 6.37 23.73 -5.33
CA GLY A 102 5.52 24.57 -4.46
C GLY A 102 5.22 23.89 -3.14
#